data_AF-A0A1V6RQL9-F1
#
_entry.id   AF-A0A1V6RQL9-F1
#
_cell.length_a   1.000
_cell.length_b   1.000
_cell.length_c   1.000
_cell.angle_alpha   90.00
_cell.angle_beta   90.00
_cell.angle_gamma   90.00
#
_symmetry.space_group_name_H-M   'P 1'
#
loop_
_entity.id
_entity.type
_entity.pdbx_description
1 polymer ?
#
loop_
_entity_poly.entity_id
_entity_poly.type
_entity_poly.pdbx_seq_one_letter_code
_entity_poly.pdbx_strand_id
1 'polypeptide(L)'
;MPTRTPKKRTVSWSDSTRPARELAMTATAQTSRLACIPSPARFILVVFSSLIVSSVLFTLTSTLTVGDLGPISKHLEEWWEVGGLIAWRAVEVGLAWVLGFDGRDVASFLFLTHLPTYSLLSFFYGIRPTSALIAYGVTIVSTALPFALLRRPSSVHNLSQTPADAVANRNILQDKTTTIFTTLLATSIFSVVLYASYATWLPTRLVIHFEGLPDISAAHAGPAGLPVLFLTLIPAGWAARDFLFVSSTGYSTTPAGSASCCEGEYLAASICRNTWGKLTTKTRVLVSRSIILALGVLLNTIVQVAGTISDVSIEGAATWGAVWAFATLIAGATFGWIEAVDGV
;
A
#
# COMPACT_ATOMS: atom_id res chain seq x y z
N MET A 1 59.02 -47.84 -18.51
CA MET A 1 57.62 -47.40 -18.67
C MET A 1 57.25 -46.47 -17.51
N PRO A 2 56.99 -45.17 -17.72
CA PRO A 2 56.57 -44.28 -16.66
C PRO A 2 55.04 -44.15 -16.59
N THR A 3 54.50 -44.38 -15.41
CA THR A 3 53.08 -44.29 -15.03
C THR A 3 52.59 -42.83 -15.03
N ARG A 4 51.58 -42.53 -15.86
CA ARG A 4 50.85 -41.24 -15.86
C ARG A 4 49.87 -41.20 -14.69
N THR A 5 50.00 -40.21 -13.81
CA THR A 5 48.98 -39.83 -12.82
C THR A 5 47.92 -38.90 -13.45
N PRO A 6 46.63 -39.03 -13.07
CA PRO A 6 45.56 -38.21 -13.65
C PRO A 6 45.52 -36.81 -13.03
N LYS A 7 45.46 -35.80 -13.91
CA LYS A 7 45.37 -34.37 -13.58
C LYS A 7 43.94 -34.04 -13.12
N LYS A 8 43.77 -33.71 -11.83
CA LYS A 8 42.49 -33.25 -11.25
C LYS A 8 42.12 -31.89 -11.86
N ARG A 9 40.99 -31.83 -12.58
CA ARG A 9 40.43 -30.60 -13.16
C ARG A 9 39.62 -29.89 -12.07
N THR A 10 40.18 -28.86 -11.46
CA THR A 10 39.43 -27.93 -10.60
C THR A 10 38.58 -27.03 -11.48
N VAL A 11 37.27 -27.28 -11.48
CA VAL A 11 36.27 -26.37 -12.06
C VAL A 11 36.20 -25.13 -11.15
N SER A 12 36.65 -24.00 -11.68
CA SER A 12 36.62 -22.69 -11.03
C SER A 12 35.18 -22.19 -10.90
N TRP A 13 34.67 -22.12 -9.67
CA TRP A 13 33.40 -21.49 -9.30
C TRP A 13 33.50 -19.96 -9.31
N SER A 14 33.92 -19.34 -10.41
CA SER A 14 34.20 -17.89 -10.48
C SER A 14 33.14 -17.05 -11.19
N ASP A 15 32.10 -17.64 -11.79
CA ASP A 15 31.16 -16.88 -12.63
C ASP A 15 29.90 -16.34 -11.90
N SER A 16 29.53 -16.86 -10.73
CA SER A 16 28.34 -16.38 -10.00
C SER A 16 28.56 -15.11 -9.17
N THR A 17 29.81 -14.67 -8.96
CA THR A 17 30.16 -13.60 -8.00
C THR A 17 30.32 -12.22 -8.64
N ARG A 18 30.55 -12.18 -9.97
CA ARG A 18 30.63 -10.92 -10.74
C ARG A 18 29.34 -10.11 -10.73
N PRO A 19 28.15 -10.67 -11.01
CA PRO A 19 26.93 -9.87 -11.01
C PRO A 19 26.62 -9.30 -9.61
N ALA A 20 26.87 -10.07 -8.55
CA ALA A 20 26.65 -9.62 -7.17
C ALA A 20 27.59 -8.48 -6.74
N ARG A 21 28.87 -8.53 -7.17
CA ARG A 21 29.87 -7.49 -6.86
C ARG A 21 29.58 -6.18 -7.62
N GLU A 22 29.12 -6.28 -8.85
CA GLU A 22 28.78 -5.13 -9.69
C GLU A 22 27.48 -4.44 -9.23
N LEU A 23 26.47 -5.24 -8.83
CA LEU A 23 25.27 -4.76 -8.13
C LEU A 23 25.59 -4.10 -6.78
N ALA A 24 26.55 -4.65 -6.02
CA ALA A 24 26.99 -4.04 -4.76
C ALA A 24 27.73 -2.71 -4.99
N MET A 25 28.61 -2.64 -6.00
CA MET A 25 29.32 -1.40 -6.36
C MET A 25 28.35 -0.30 -6.83
N THR A 26 27.38 -0.64 -7.68
CA THR A 26 26.35 0.32 -8.13
C THR A 26 25.44 0.78 -6.98
N ALA A 27 25.05 -0.12 -6.07
CA ALA A 27 24.31 0.24 -4.86
C ALA A 27 25.12 1.16 -3.91
N THR A 28 26.42 0.92 -3.75
CA THR A 28 27.31 1.81 -2.95
C THR A 28 27.54 3.18 -3.60
N ALA A 29 27.63 3.24 -4.93
CA ALA A 29 27.75 4.51 -5.64
C ALA A 29 26.45 5.32 -5.60
N GLN A 30 25.29 4.66 -5.74
CA GLN A 30 23.98 5.29 -5.65
C GLN A 30 23.69 5.79 -4.23
N THR A 31 24.12 5.07 -3.19
CA THR A 31 23.97 5.49 -1.79
C THR A 31 24.80 6.72 -1.46
N SER A 32 26.02 6.86 -2.00
CA SER A 32 26.86 8.05 -1.88
C SER A 32 26.23 9.29 -2.53
N ARG A 33 25.68 9.15 -3.75
CA ARG A 33 25.04 10.25 -4.48
C ARG A 33 23.74 10.72 -3.83
N LEU A 34 22.92 9.79 -3.36
CA LEU A 34 21.69 10.11 -2.64
C LEU A 34 21.97 10.84 -1.33
N ALA A 35 23.02 10.44 -0.58
CA ALA A 35 23.38 11.07 0.70
C ALA A 35 23.77 12.56 0.57
N CYS A 36 24.23 12.98 -0.61
CA CYS A 36 24.66 14.36 -0.89
C CYS A 36 23.49 15.36 -1.04
N ILE A 37 22.27 14.88 -1.32
CA ILE A 37 21.12 15.77 -1.52
C ILE A 37 20.41 16.00 -0.17
N PRO A 38 20.20 17.24 0.29
CA PRO A 38 19.47 17.52 1.54
C PRO A 38 18.01 17.05 1.46
N SER A 39 17.45 16.56 2.57
CA SER A 39 16.10 15.94 2.59
C SER A 39 14.96 16.82 2.05
N PRO A 40 14.87 18.14 2.29
CA PRO A 40 13.80 18.95 1.70
C PRO A 40 13.92 19.10 0.18
N ALA A 41 15.15 19.12 -0.36
CA ALA A 41 15.37 19.14 -1.81
C ALA A 41 14.91 17.83 -2.47
N ARG A 42 15.08 16.68 -1.79
CA ARG A 42 14.55 15.40 -2.28
C ARG A 42 13.02 15.38 -2.30
N PHE A 43 12.37 15.97 -1.30
CA PHE A 43 10.90 16.09 -1.27
C PHE A 43 10.39 16.93 -2.45
N ILE A 44 10.98 18.10 -2.67
CA ILE A 44 10.62 18.97 -3.79
C ILE A 44 10.81 18.23 -5.12
N LEU A 45 11.93 17.52 -5.27
CA LEU A 45 12.22 16.76 -6.49
C LEU A 45 11.26 15.56 -6.69
N VAL A 46 10.84 14.89 -5.61
CA VAL A 46 9.78 13.87 -5.64
C VAL A 46 8.47 14.45 -6.14
N VAL A 47 8.05 15.59 -5.62
CA VAL A 47 6.79 16.24 -6.02
C VAL A 47 6.83 16.61 -7.50
N PHE A 48 7.88 17.32 -7.95
CA PHE A 48 8.02 17.70 -9.37
C PHE A 48 8.13 16.50 -10.31
N SER A 49 8.91 15.48 -9.96
CA SER A 49 9.03 14.27 -10.78
C SER A 49 7.71 13.49 -10.82
N SER A 50 6.95 13.44 -9.72
CA SER A 50 5.63 12.80 -9.72
C SER A 50 4.64 13.49 -10.64
N LEU A 51 4.69 14.83 -10.70
CA LEU A 51 3.85 15.63 -11.60
C LEU A 51 4.23 15.40 -13.06
N ILE A 52 5.52 15.46 -13.40
CA ILE A 52 6.00 15.23 -14.77
C ILE A 52 5.65 13.82 -15.24
N VAL A 53 5.91 12.80 -14.42
CA VAL A 53 5.59 11.41 -14.74
C VAL A 53 4.08 11.24 -14.91
N SER A 54 3.27 11.86 -14.03
CA SER A 54 1.81 11.84 -14.17
C SER A 54 1.37 12.45 -15.50
N SER A 55 1.84 13.66 -15.85
CA SER A 55 1.48 14.33 -17.11
C SER A 55 1.84 13.48 -18.34
N VAL A 56 3.03 12.87 -18.37
CA VAL A 56 3.44 12.01 -19.49
C VAL A 56 2.56 10.77 -19.58
N LEU A 57 2.34 10.07 -18.47
CA LEU A 57 1.57 8.82 -18.47
C LEU A 57 0.08 9.06 -18.77
N PHE A 58 -0.52 10.14 -18.26
CA PHE A 58 -1.89 10.53 -18.60
C PHE A 58 -2.02 10.94 -20.07
N THR A 59 -1.04 11.66 -20.63
CA THR A 59 -1.03 11.98 -22.06
C THR A 59 -0.98 10.71 -22.90
N LEU A 60 -0.12 9.75 -22.53
CA LEU A 60 0.02 8.47 -23.24
C LEU A 60 -1.23 7.59 -23.16
N THR A 61 -1.95 7.66 -22.04
CA THR A 61 -3.11 6.82 -21.74
C THR A 61 -4.43 7.47 -22.17
N SER A 62 -4.42 8.76 -22.51
CA SER A 62 -5.61 9.56 -22.82
C SER A 62 -6.51 8.93 -23.89
N THR A 63 -5.91 8.32 -24.92
CA THR A 63 -6.64 7.63 -26.01
C THR A 63 -7.45 6.42 -25.54
N LEU A 64 -7.07 5.82 -24.40
CA LEU A 64 -7.73 4.65 -23.82
C LEU A 64 -8.74 5.02 -22.71
N THR A 65 -8.67 6.23 -22.15
CA THR A 65 -9.40 6.63 -20.93
C THR A 65 -10.46 7.70 -21.15
N VAL A 66 -10.32 8.53 -22.18
CA VAL A 66 -11.23 9.66 -22.47
C VAL A 66 -12.65 9.23 -22.83
N GLY A 67 -12.84 8.00 -23.34
CA GLY A 67 -14.17 7.48 -23.72
C GLY A 67 -15.05 6.97 -22.58
N ASP A 68 -14.45 6.50 -21.47
CA ASP A 68 -15.18 5.75 -20.43
C ASP A 68 -15.39 6.56 -19.13
N LEU A 69 -14.56 7.57 -18.85
CA LEU A 69 -14.59 8.35 -17.60
C LEU A 69 -15.41 9.65 -17.71
N GLY A 70 -15.59 10.17 -18.93
CA GLY A 70 -16.26 11.43 -19.21
C GLY A 70 -17.75 11.50 -18.81
N PRO A 71 -18.56 10.43 -18.96
CA PRO A 71 -19.98 10.48 -18.62
C PRO A 71 -20.30 10.39 -17.12
N ILE A 72 -19.35 9.91 -16.30
CA ILE A 72 -19.56 9.59 -14.87
C ILE A 72 -18.82 10.59 -13.97
N SER A 73 -17.79 11.24 -14.50
CA SER A 73 -17.13 12.35 -13.83
C SER A 73 -18.10 13.52 -13.71
N LYS A 74 -18.25 14.05 -12.50
CA LYS A 74 -18.87 15.36 -12.30
C LYS A 74 -18.22 16.37 -13.23
N HIS A 75 -19.03 17.20 -13.88
CA HIS A 75 -18.51 18.37 -14.59
C HIS A 75 -17.89 19.27 -13.51
N LEU A 76 -16.57 19.14 -13.35
CA LEU A 76 -15.72 19.91 -12.46
C LEU A 76 -15.62 21.35 -12.98
N GLU A 77 -16.73 22.08 -12.97
CA GLU A 77 -16.78 23.49 -13.36
C GLU A 77 -16.22 24.40 -12.26
N GLU A 78 -16.22 23.94 -11.00
CA GLU A 78 -15.67 24.68 -9.87
C GLU A 78 -14.18 24.39 -9.64
N TRP A 79 -13.35 25.43 -9.79
CA TRP A 79 -11.91 25.40 -9.50
C TRP A 79 -11.56 24.88 -8.10
N TRP A 80 -12.49 24.97 -7.15
CA TRP A 80 -12.32 24.48 -5.78
C TRP A 80 -12.30 22.94 -5.71
N GLU A 81 -13.08 22.24 -6.55
CA GLU A 81 -13.13 20.78 -6.58
C GLU A 81 -11.82 20.21 -7.15
N VAL A 82 -11.32 20.80 -8.24
CA VAL A 82 -10.02 20.46 -8.82
C VAL A 82 -8.88 20.80 -7.86
N GLY A 83 -8.96 21.97 -7.19
CA GLY A 83 -7.99 22.37 -6.17
C GLY A 83 -7.96 21.43 -4.97
N GLY A 84 -9.13 20.94 -4.54
CA GLY A 84 -9.27 19.97 -3.45
C GLY A 84 -8.62 18.62 -3.78
N LEU A 85 -8.83 18.10 -4.99
CA LEU A 85 -8.21 16.84 -5.45
C LEU A 85 -6.68 16.97 -5.55
N ILE A 86 -6.17 18.10 -6.05
CA ILE A 86 -4.73 18.38 -6.11
C ILE A 86 -4.14 18.52 -4.71
N ALA A 87 -4.82 19.25 -3.81
CA ALA A 87 -4.39 19.41 -2.42
C ALA A 87 -4.36 18.06 -1.69
N TRP A 88 -5.39 17.23 -1.87
CA TRP A 88 -5.42 15.89 -1.32
C TRP A 88 -4.25 15.04 -1.83
N ARG A 89 -3.94 15.12 -3.13
CA ARG A 89 -2.78 14.42 -3.68
C ARG A 89 -1.46 14.85 -3.04
N ALA A 90 -1.31 16.15 -2.76
CA ALA A 90 -0.15 16.66 -2.03
C ALA A 90 -0.11 16.15 -0.57
N VAL A 91 -1.26 16.00 0.08
CA VAL A 91 -1.36 15.41 1.43
C VAL A 91 -0.94 13.94 1.42
N GLU A 92 -1.37 13.13 0.45
CA GLU A 92 -0.95 11.73 0.34
C GLU A 92 0.58 11.59 0.18
N VAL A 93 1.15 12.38 -0.74
CA VAL A 93 2.60 12.41 -0.99
C VAL A 93 3.36 12.93 0.23
N GLY A 94 2.86 13.98 0.87
CA GLY A 94 3.43 14.57 2.07
C GLY A 94 3.42 13.59 3.25
N LEU A 95 2.30 12.90 3.46
CA LEU A 95 2.15 11.89 4.51
C LEU A 95 3.12 10.72 4.30
N ALA A 96 3.19 10.17 3.08
CA ALA A 96 4.16 9.15 2.72
C ALA A 96 5.62 9.59 2.97
N TRP A 97 5.93 10.85 2.68
CA TRP A 97 7.25 11.41 2.93
C TRP A 97 7.56 11.52 4.43
N VAL A 98 6.68 12.13 5.22
CA VAL A 98 6.85 12.34 6.67
C VAL A 98 6.93 11.01 7.42
N LEU A 99 6.13 10.02 7.03
CA LEU A 99 6.09 8.71 7.68
C LEU A 99 7.26 7.78 7.33
N GLY A 100 8.17 8.20 6.45
CA GLY A 100 9.34 7.36 6.16
C GLY A 100 9.13 6.27 5.11
N PHE A 101 7.97 6.22 4.43
CA PHE A 101 7.64 5.14 3.49
C PHE A 101 8.61 5.07 2.31
N ASP A 102 9.05 3.86 1.98
CA ASP A 102 9.83 3.60 0.77
C ASP A 102 8.91 3.48 -0.47
N GLY A 103 9.48 3.39 -1.67
CA GLY A 103 8.68 3.33 -2.91
C GLY A 103 7.69 2.16 -2.95
N ARG A 104 7.98 1.06 -2.25
CA ARG A 104 7.12 -0.13 -2.20
C ARG A 104 6.00 0.03 -1.17
N ASP A 105 6.30 0.58 0.00
CA ASP A 105 5.31 1.00 0.99
C ASP A 105 4.34 2.03 0.39
N VAL A 106 4.85 3.00 -0.38
CA VAL A 106 4.01 4.01 -1.07
C VAL A 106 3.13 3.36 -2.12
N ALA A 107 3.67 2.44 -2.92
CA ALA A 107 2.88 1.71 -3.91
C ALA A 107 1.75 0.91 -3.25
N SER A 108 2.04 0.16 -2.19
CA SER A 108 1.05 -0.64 -1.46
C SER A 108 0.03 0.23 -0.72
N PHE A 109 0.47 1.34 -0.11
CA PHE A 109 -0.41 2.31 0.55
C PHE A 109 -1.38 2.93 -0.46
N LEU A 110 -0.88 3.51 -1.55
CA LEU A 110 -1.72 4.06 -2.61
C LEU A 110 -2.61 2.98 -3.24
N PHE A 111 -2.07 1.75 -3.39
CA PHE A 111 -2.83 0.63 -3.92
C PHE A 111 -4.08 0.32 -3.08
N LEU A 112 -3.98 0.47 -1.76
CA LEU A 112 -5.08 0.15 -0.85
C LEU A 112 -6.01 1.36 -0.64
N THR A 113 -5.50 2.59 -0.61
CA THR A 113 -6.33 3.78 -0.37
C THR A 113 -7.30 4.08 -1.50
N HIS A 114 -6.92 3.84 -2.75
CA HIS A 114 -7.78 4.08 -3.92
C HIS A 114 -8.62 2.86 -4.35
N LEU A 115 -8.34 1.67 -3.79
CA LEU A 115 -9.09 0.45 -4.10
C LEU A 115 -10.61 0.56 -3.90
N PRO A 116 -11.13 1.23 -2.85
CA PRO A 116 -12.57 1.43 -2.67
C PRO A 116 -13.19 2.22 -3.83
N THR A 117 -12.53 3.30 -4.27
CA THR A 117 -13.02 4.10 -5.40
C THR A 117 -13.05 3.28 -6.68
N TYR A 118 -12.00 2.52 -6.95
CA TYR A 118 -11.91 1.68 -8.15
C TYR A 118 -12.97 0.56 -8.17
N SER A 119 -13.13 -0.13 -7.05
CA SER A 119 -14.12 -1.20 -6.92
C SER A 119 -15.55 -0.66 -7.05
N LEU A 120 -15.83 0.53 -6.53
CA LEU A 120 -17.10 1.21 -6.74
C LEU A 120 -17.37 1.47 -8.23
N LEU A 121 -16.40 2.08 -8.92
CA LEU A 121 -16.53 2.44 -10.34
C LEU A 121 -16.68 1.20 -11.24
N SER A 122 -15.94 0.13 -10.94
CA SER A 122 -15.95 -1.10 -11.73
C SER A 122 -17.20 -1.95 -11.51
N PHE A 123 -17.67 -2.08 -10.27
CA PHE A 123 -18.80 -2.96 -9.94
C PHE A 123 -20.16 -2.32 -10.08
N PHE A 124 -20.27 -1.00 -9.89
CA PHE A 124 -21.58 -0.33 -9.83
C PHE A 124 -21.79 0.69 -10.94
N TYR A 125 -20.72 1.35 -11.42
CA TYR A 125 -20.81 2.35 -12.49
C TYR A 125 -20.50 1.79 -13.89
N GLY A 126 -20.22 0.50 -14.01
CA GLY A 126 -20.00 -0.16 -15.30
C GLY A 126 -18.79 0.36 -16.09
N ILE A 127 -17.87 1.07 -15.44
CA ILE A 127 -16.64 1.54 -16.08
C ILE A 127 -15.78 0.33 -16.41
N ARG A 128 -15.25 0.29 -17.64
CA ARG A 128 -14.34 -0.77 -18.06
C ARG A 128 -13.21 -0.91 -17.04
N PRO A 129 -13.08 -2.08 -16.38
CA PRO A 129 -12.08 -2.29 -15.33
C PRO A 129 -10.67 -1.97 -15.81
N THR A 130 -10.37 -2.17 -17.09
CA THR A 130 -9.09 -1.86 -17.73
C THR A 130 -8.78 -0.37 -17.72
N SER A 131 -9.73 0.49 -18.10
CA SER A 131 -9.52 1.93 -18.21
C SER A 131 -9.26 2.54 -16.83
N ALA A 132 -10.03 2.11 -15.83
CA ALA A 132 -9.85 2.51 -14.45
C ALA A 132 -8.54 1.92 -13.86
N LEU A 133 -8.14 0.69 -14.22
CA LEU A 133 -6.86 0.10 -13.79
C LEU A 133 -5.66 0.86 -14.36
N ILE A 134 -5.72 1.32 -15.61
CA ILE A 134 -4.61 2.06 -16.21
C ILE A 134 -4.51 3.44 -15.58
N ALA A 135 -5.60 4.21 -15.47
CA ALA A 135 -5.59 5.53 -14.81
C ALA A 135 -5.05 5.45 -13.37
N TYR A 136 -5.41 4.37 -12.68
CA TYR A 136 -4.93 4.09 -11.35
C TYR A 136 -3.45 3.66 -11.30
N GLY A 137 -3.06 2.74 -12.18
CA GLY A 137 -1.66 2.31 -12.31
C GLY A 137 -0.74 3.47 -12.65
N VAL A 138 -1.19 4.40 -13.49
CA VAL A 138 -0.50 5.67 -13.76
C VAL A 138 -0.29 6.44 -12.47
N THR A 139 -1.33 6.61 -11.67
CA THR A 139 -1.28 7.35 -10.40
C THR A 139 -0.34 6.69 -9.38
N ILE A 140 -0.37 5.37 -9.25
CA ILE A 140 0.55 4.64 -8.36
C ILE A 140 1.98 4.76 -8.87
N VAL A 141 2.24 4.45 -10.14
CA VAL A 141 3.59 4.44 -10.72
C VAL A 141 4.17 5.84 -10.70
N SER A 142 3.40 6.87 -11.05
CA SER A 142 3.87 8.25 -11.08
C SER A 142 4.29 8.76 -9.72
N THR A 143 3.70 8.27 -8.64
CA THR A 143 4.07 8.66 -7.28
C THR A 143 5.08 7.72 -6.64
N ALA A 144 4.97 6.41 -6.85
CA ALA A 144 5.90 5.44 -6.28
C ALA A 144 7.29 5.49 -6.92
N LEU A 145 7.38 5.75 -8.24
CA LEU A 145 8.65 5.78 -8.97
C LEU A 145 9.62 6.85 -8.44
N PRO A 146 9.20 8.13 -8.25
CA PRO A 146 10.02 9.12 -7.56
C PRO A 146 10.54 8.68 -6.19
N PHE A 147 9.70 8.05 -5.36
CA PHE A 147 10.11 7.54 -4.06
C PHE A 147 11.12 6.39 -4.19
N ALA A 148 10.94 5.49 -5.15
CA ALA A 148 11.87 4.40 -5.41
C ALA A 148 13.25 4.90 -5.90
N LEU A 149 13.30 6.01 -6.64
CA LEU A 149 14.54 6.59 -7.15
C LEU A 149 15.25 7.48 -6.11
N LEU A 150 14.49 8.23 -5.31
CA LEU A 150 15.01 9.31 -4.45
C LEU A 150 15.08 8.93 -2.97
N ARG A 151 14.43 7.83 -2.58
CA ARG A 151 14.47 7.28 -1.23
C ARG A 151 15.10 5.89 -1.26
N ARG A 152 15.90 5.59 -0.23
CA ARG A 152 16.48 4.26 -0.07
C ARG A 152 15.36 3.28 0.27
N PRO A 153 15.33 2.08 -0.35
CA PRO A 153 14.43 1.00 0.07
C PRO A 153 14.65 0.70 1.55
N SER A 154 13.57 0.40 2.28
CA SER A 154 13.69 -0.08 3.64
C SER A 154 14.41 -1.43 3.68
N SER A 155 15.08 -1.70 4.79
CA SER A 155 15.81 -2.95 5.01
C SER A 155 14.93 -4.20 4.84
N VAL A 156 13.65 -4.10 5.19
CA VAL A 156 12.66 -5.19 5.08
C VAL A 156 12.31 -5.52 3.62
N HIS A 157 12.40 -4.55 2.71
CA HIS A 157 12.15 -4.75 1.28
C HIS A 157 13.42 -5.05 0.47
N ASN A 158 14.60 -4.93 1.08
CA ASN A 158 15.90 -5.25 0.46
C ASN A 158 16.68 -6.28 1.29
N LEU A 159 16.07 -7.44 1.50
CA LEU A 159 16.65 -8.53 2.29
C LEU A 159 17.96 -9.05 1.69
N SER A 160 18.16 -8.98 0.38
CA SER A 160 19.35 -9.51 -0.30
C SER A 160 20.63 -8.72 -0.02
N GLN A 161 20.52 -7.40 0.14
CA GLN A 161 21.67 -6.51 0.36
C GLN A 161 21.87 -6.11 1.83
N THR A 162 20.92 -6.45 2.69
CA THR A 162 20.92 -6.04 4.11
C THR A 162 21.62 -7.09 4.99
N PRO A 163 22.46 -6.65 5.96
CA PRO A 163 23.04 -7.51 6.99
C PRO A 163 21.99 -8.34 7.75
N ALA A 164 22.35 -9.55 8.20
CA ALA A 164 21.41 -10.50 8.80
C ALA A 164 20.82 -10.04 10.15
N ASP A 165 21.49 -9.13 10.84
CA ASP A 165 21.13 -8.54 12.13
C ASP A 165 20.18 -7.34 12.02
N ALA A 166 20.09 -6.72 10.84
CA ALA A 166 19.29 -5.51 10.62
C ALA A 166 17.80 -5.76 10.33
N VAL A 167 17.38 -7.02 10.14
CA VAL A 167 15.97 -7.41 9.94
C VAL A 167 15.62 -8.59 10.83
N ALA A 168 14.66 -8.39 11.74
CA ALA A 168 14.10 -9.49 12.54
C ALA A 168 13.35 -10.48 11.64
N ASN A 169 13.30 -11.74 12.06
CA ASN A 169 12.46 -12.78 11.46
C ASN A 169 12.64 -12.94 9.93
N ARG A 170 13.85 -12.67 9.43
CA ARG A 170 14.21 -12.74 8.00
C ARG A 170 13.84 -14.07 7.34
N ASN A 171 13.99 -15.19 8.05
CA ASN A 171 13.65 -16.51 7.53
C ASN A 171 12.14 -16.64 7.23
N ILE A 172 11.30 -16.03 8.06
CA ILE A 172 9.83 -16.04 7.92
C ILE A 172 9.41 -15.11 6.78
N LEU A 173 10.11 -13.97 6.62
CA LEU A 173 9.89 -13.05 5.51
C LEU A 173 10.29 -13.62 4.14
N GLN A 174 11.32 -14.46 4.08
CA GLN A 174 11.79 -15.11 2.85
C GLN A 174 11.02 -16.38 2.50
N ASP A 175 10.28 -16.95 3.45
CA ASP A 175 9.48 -18.14 3.21
C ASP A 175 8.29 -17.84 2.27
N LYS A 176 8.25 -18.58 1.17
CA LYS A 176 7.18 -18.49 0.17
C LYS A 176 5.85 -18.97 0.74
N THR A 177 5.89 -19.95 1.63
CA THR A 177 4.69 -20.56 2.21
C THR A 177 3.99 -19.57 3.14
N THR A 178 4.75 -18.95 4.05
CA THR A 178 4.29 -17.85 4.90
C THR A 178 3.76 -16.68 4.06
N THR A 179 4.46 -16.33 2.98
CA THR A 179 3.98 -15.30 2.04
C THR A 179 2.62 -15.66 1.46
N ILE A 180 2.43 -16.87 0.95
CA ILE A 180 1.15 -17.32 0.37
C ILE A 180 0.04 -17.27 1.42
N PHE A 181 0.25 -17.88 2.59
CA PHE A 181 -0.79 -17.96 3.63
C PHE A 181 -1.19 -16.58 4.17
N THR A 182 -0.22 -15.69 4.45
CA THR A 182 -0.52 -14.34 4.93
C THR A 182 -1.25 -13.49 3.88
N THR A 183 -0.93 -13.70 2.60
CA THR A 183 -1.62 -13.05 1.46
C THR A 183 -3.06 -13.55 1.31
N LEU A 184 -3.26 -14.87 1.33
CA LEU A 184 -4.59 -15.49 1.24
C LEU A 184 -5.45 -15.14 2.44
N LEU A 185 -4.86 -15.04 3.64
CA LEU A 185 -5.54 -14.62 4.85
C LEU A 185 -6.06 -13.19 4.74
N ALA A 186 -5.20 -12.24 4.34
CA ALA A 186 -5.62 -10.85 4.13
C ALA A 186 -6.70 -10.75 3.04
N THR A 187 -6.53 -11.48 1.93
CA THR A 187 -7.52 -11.55 0.86
C THR A 187 -8.87 -12.04 1.41
N SER A 188 -8.87 -13.14 2.18
CA SER A 188 -10.06 -13.70 2.80
C SER A 188 -10.78 -12.68 3.69
N ILE A 189 -10.02 -11.91 4.49
CA ILE A 189 -10.60 -10.87 5.36
C ILE A 189 -11.33 -9.81 4.54
N PHE A 190 -10.68 -9.25 3.52
CA PHE A 190 -11.35 -8.26 2.65
C PHE A 190 -12.59 -8.84 1.97
N SER A 191 -12.49 -10.06 1.43
CA SER A 191 -13.61 -10.71 0.74
C SER A 191 -14.78 -11.02 1.67
N VAL A 192 -14.53 -11.57 2.86
CA VAL A 192 -15.60 -11.89 3.82
C VAL A 192 -16.26 -10.63 4.35
N VAL A 193 -15.49 -9.58 4.68
CA VAL A 193 -16.05 -8.32 5.18
C VAL A 193 -16.92 -7.64 4.12
N LEU A 194 -16.46 -7.57 2.86
CA LEU A 194 -17.24 -7.01 1.76
C LEU A 194 -18.48 -7.86 1.46
N TYR A 195 -18.33 -9.17 1.36
CA TYR A 195 -19.45 -10.08 1.13
C TYR A 195 -20.51 -9.98 2.23
N ALA A 196 -20.10 -9.99 3.49
CA ALA A 196 -21.01 -9.82 4.62
C ALA A 196 -21.72 -8.47 4.58
N SER A 197 -21.00 -7.40 4.21
CA SER A 197 -21.58 -6.06 4.07
C SER A 197 -22.62 -6.02 2.95
N TYR A 198 -22.32 -6.62 1.78
CA TYR A 198 -23.27 -6.76 0.67
C TYR A 198 -24.50 -7.61 1.03
N ALA A 199 -24.32 -8.67 1.82
CA ALA A 199 -25.43 -9.54 2.20
C ALA A 199 -26.39 -8.93 3.25
N THR A 200 -25.98 -7.87 3.96
CA THR A 200 -26.69 -7.41 5.16
C THR A 200 -27.27 -6.00 5.04
N TRP A 201 -26.42 -4.98 4.85
CA TRP A 201 -26.83 -3.59 5.05
C TRP A 201 -26.31 -2.63 3.98
N LEU A 202 -25.20 -2.97 3.31
CA LEU A 202 -24.54 -2.08 2.36
C LEU A 202 -25.38 -1.77 1.11
N PRO A 203 -26.12 -2.72 0.50
CA PRO A 203 -26.91 -2.41 -0.70
C PRO A 203 -27.98 -1.34 -0.43
N THR A 204 -28.65 -1.42 0.72
CA THR A 204 -29.63 -0.42 1.13
C THR A 204 -29.00 0.96 1.28
N ARG A 205 -27.80 1.05 1.87
CA ARG A 205 -27.06 2.31 1.99
C ARG A 205 -26.59 2.84 0.64
N LEU A 206 -26.15 1.98 -0.26
CA LEU A 206 -25.76 2.37 -1.61
C LEU A 206 -26.95 3.02 -2.35
N VAL A 207 -28.12 2.38 -2.34
CA VAL A 207 -29.32 2.93 -3.02
C VAL A 207 -29.78 4.26 -2.42
N ILE A 208 -29.70 4.44 -1.11
CA ILE A 208 -30.15 5.67 -0.44
C ILE A 208 -29.20 6.85 -0.69
N HIS A 209 -27.90 6.58 -0.76
CA HIS A 209 -26.87 7.62 -0.69
C HIS A 209 -26.12 7.90 -1.99
N PHE A 210 -26.31 7.06 -3.01
CA PHE A 210 -25.75 7.23 -4.35
C PHE A 210 -26.91 7.31 -5.34
N GLU A 211 -27.27 8.53 -5.73
CA GLU A 211 -28.31 8.74 -6.72
C GLU A 211 -27.80 8.35 -8.11
N GLY A 212 -28.61 7.65 -8.90
CA GLY A 212 -28.25 7.28 -10.27
C GLY A 212 -27.26 6.12 -10.41
N LEU A 213 -27.09 5.26 -9.39
CA LEU A 213 -26.34 4.00 -9.49
C LEU A 213 -26.81 3.17 -10.70
N PRO A 214 -25.95 2.95 -11.73
CA PRO A 214 -26.35 2.24 -12.94
C PRO A 214 -26.66 0.76 -12.73
N ASP A 215 -25.90 0.10 -11.85
CA ASP A 215 -26.03 -1.32 -11.59
C ASP A 215 -25.81 -1.65 -10.11
N ILE A 216 -26.59 -2.60 -9.58
CA ILE A 216 -26.45 -3.16 -8.23
C ILE A 216 -26.34 -4.69 -8.24
N SER A 217 -26.27 -5.30 -9.44
CA SER A 217 -26.20 -6.74 -9.64
C SER A 217 -25.05 -7.39 -8.87
N ALA A 218 -23.90 -6.71 -8.80
CA ALA A 218 -22.72 -7.17 -8.07
C ALA A 218 -22.99 -7.41 -6.57
N ALA A 219 -23.83 -6.58 -5.95
CA ALA A 219 -24.21 -6.75 -4.54
C ALA A 219 -25.26 -7.87 -4.34
N HIS A 220 -25.98 -8.25 -5.40
CA HIS A 220 -27.01 -9.29 -5.40
C HIS A 220 -26.57 -10.60 -6.08
N ALA A 221 -25.28 -10.77 -6.37
CA ALA A 221 -24.73 -12.00 -6.97
C ALA A 221 -24.89 -13.25 -6.07
N GLY A 222 -25.37 -13.09 -4.84
CA GLY A 222 -25.58 -14.19 -3.89
C GLY A 222 -24.29 -14.93 -3.56
N PRO A 223 -24.36 -16.22 -3.18
CA PRO A 223 -23.18 -17.01 -2.82
C PRO A 223 -22.12 -17.12 -3.94
N ALA A 224 -22.53 -16.96 -5.20
CA ALA A 224 -21.61 -16.98 -6.35
C ALA A 224 -20.70 -15.75 -6.43
N GLY A 225 -21.03 -14.66 -5.73
CA GLY A 225 -20.20 -13.46 -5.67
C GLY A 225 -18.92 -13.62 -4.85
N LEU A 226 -18.91 -14.51 -3.85
CA LEU A 226 -17.76 -14.65 -2.93
C LEU A 226 -16.48 -15.14 -3.63
N PRO A 227 -16.49 -16.20 -4.47
CA PRO A 227 -15.29 -16.61 -5.21
C PRO A 227 -14.75 -15.51 -6.14
N VAL A 228 -15.63 -14.72 -6.76
CA VAL A 228 -15.23 -13.61 -7.64
C VAL A 228 -14.59 -12.49 -6.82
N LEU A 229 -15.18 -12.10 -5.69
CA LEU A 229 -14.58 -11.14 -4.76
C LEU A 229 -13.23 -11.63 -4.23
N PHE A 230 -13.11 -12.92 -3.93
CA PHE A 230 -11.85 -13.50 -3.47
C PHE A 230 -10.75 -13.37 -4.51
N LEU A 231 -11.00 -13.80 -5.75
CA LEU A 231 -10.01 -13.75 -6.81
C LEU A 231 -9.62 -12.32 -7.19
N THR A 232 -10.57 -11.39 -7.19
CA THR A 232 -10.32 -9.97 -7.52
C THR A 232 -9.53 -9.23 -6.44
N LEU A 233 -9.63 -9.66 -5.18
CA LEU A 233 -8.97 -9.02 -4.04
C LEU A 233 -7.59 -9.62 -3.70
N ILE A 234 -7.09 -10.61 -4.47
CA ILE A 234 -5.74 -11.16 -4.28
C ILE A 234 -4.65 -10.06 -4.29
N PRO A 235 -4.64 -9.11 -5.25
CA PRO A 235 -3.66 -8.02 -5.23
C PRO A 235 -3.76 -7.14 -3.97
N ALA A 236 -4.98 -6.95 -3.45
CA ALA A 236 -5.22 -6.20 -2.22
C ALA A 236 -4.68 -6.94 -0.99
N GLY A 237 -4.91 -8.25 -0.91
CA GLY A 237 -4.31 -9.07 0.14
C GLY A 237 -2.78 -9.03 0.12
N TRP A 238 -2.18 -9.01 -1.07
CA TRP A 238 -0.72 -8.92 -1.22
C TRP A 238 -0.19 -7.55 -0.77
N ALA A 239 -0.81 -6.46 -1.20
CA ALA A 239 -0.45 -5.11 -0.78
C ALA A 239 -0.62 -4.94 0.74
N ALA A 240 -1.71 -5.46 1.33
CA ALA A 240 -1.96 -5.38 2.76
C ALA A 240 -0.93 -6.18 3.57
N ARG A 241 -0.55 -7.37 3.10
CA ARG A 241 0.52 -8.18 3.68
C ARG A 241 1.86 -7.44 3.64
N ASP A 242 2.19 -6.83 2.52
CA ASP A 242 3.45 -6.10 2.34
C ASP A 242 3.51 -4.86 3.24
N PHE A 243 2.43 -4.07 3.27
CA PHE A 243 2.38 -2.83 4.02
C PHE A 243 2.27 -3.04 5.54
N LEU A 244 1.46 -4.01 5.98
CA LEU A 244 1.20 -4.26 7.40
C LEU A 244 2.17 -5.30 7.97
N PHE A 245 2.15 -6.53 7.46
CA PHE A 245 2.84 -7.67 8.06
C PHE A 245 4.37 -7.65 7.82
N VAL A 246 4.84 -7.39 6.60
CA VAL A 246 6.29 -7.39 6.30
C VAL A 246 7.02 -6.30 7.09
N SER A 247 6.36 -5.17 7.25
CA SER A 247 6.94 -3.99 7.88
C SER A 247 6.96 -4.05 9.40
N SER A 248 6.02 -4.75 10.03
CA SER A 248 6.04 -5.01 11.48
C SER A 248 7.00 -6.14 11.85
N THR A 249 6.94 -7.27 11.13
CA THR A 249 7.75 -8.46 11.41
C THR A 249 9.24 -8.23 11.19
N GLY A 250 9.61 -7.44 10.18
CA GLY A 250 10.99 -7.14 9.85
C GLY A 250 11.67 -6.10 10.75
N TYR A 251 10.94 -5.49 11.68
CA TYR A 251 11.50 -4.48 12.57
C TYR A 251 12.42 -5.14 13.63
N SER A 252 13.72 -4.85 13.57
CA SER A 252 14.69 -5.34 14.57
C SER A 252 14.47 -4.67 15.93
N THR A 253 14.44 -5.49 16.99
CA THR A 253 14.29 -5.07 18.40
C THR A 253 15.58 -4.52 19.01
N THR A 254 16.63 -4.28 18.21
CA THR A 254 17.83 -3.61 18.69
C THR A 254 17.42 -2.29 19.35
N PRO A 255 17.82 -2.01 20.60
CA PRO A 255 17.36 -0.86 21.34
C PRO A 255 18.04 0.41 20.78
N ALA A 256 17.65 0.82 19.58
CA ALA A 256 17.84 2.18 19.12
C ALA A 256 16.92 3.02 20.02
N GLY A 257 17.56 3.83 20.87
CA GLY A 257 17.00 4.52 22.03
C GLY A 257 15.51 4.78 21.92
N SER A 258 14.77 4.27 22.91
CA SER A 258 13.39 4.63 23.17
C SER A 258 13.24 6.13 22.94
N ALA A 259 12.64 6.52 21.81
CA ALA A 259 12.21 7.87 21.62
C ALA A 259 11.34 8.18 22.84
N SER A 260 11.76 9.16 23.64
CA SER A 260 11.00 9.71 24.73
C SER A 260 9.69 10.21 24.13
N CYS A 261 8.69 9.34 24.06
CA CYS A 261 7.42 9.69 23.43
C CYS A 261 6.62 10.65 24.30
N CYS A 262 6.94 10.78 25.59
CA CYS A 262 5.98 11.26 26.57
C CYS A 262 6.65 12.08 27.68
N GLU A 263 7.30 13.18 27.29
CA GLU A 263 7.60 14.32 28.16
C GLU A 263 6.48 15.36 27.94
N GLY A 264 5.31 15.13 28.54
CA GLY A 264 4.17 16.02 28.40
C GLY A 264 3.13 15.77 29.49
N GLU A 265 2.66 16.84 30.13
CA GLU A 265 1.59 16.75 31.11
C GLU A 265 0.24 16.57 30.38
N TYR A 266 -0.62 15.71 30.94
CA TYR A 266 -2.05 15.50 30.65
C TYR A 266 -2.43 14.51 29.51
N LEU A 267 -3.21 13.50 29.92
CA LEU A 267 -3.93 12.43 29.19
C LEU A 267 -3.18 11.64 28.10
N ALA A 268 -2.61 12.30 27.10
CA ALA A 268 -1.83 11.66 26.05
C ALA A 268 -0.64 10.89 26.63
N ALA A 269 0.06 11.45 27.62
CA ALA A 269 1.15 10.77 28.31
C ALA A 269 0.66 9.60 29.20
N SER A 270 -0.55 9.68 29.77
CA SER A 270 -1.13 8.58 30.57
C SER A 270 -1.57 7.41 29.68
N ILE A 271 -2.24 7.69 28.56
CA ILE A 271 -2.61 6.69 27.56
C ILE A 271 -1.34 6.11 26.94
N CYS A 272 -0.41 6.96 26.50
CA CYS A 272 0.90 6.57 26.00
C CYS A 272 1.62 5.63 26.98
N ARG A 273 1.69 5.95 28.27
CA ARG A 273 2.41 5.11 29.23
C ARG A 273 1.65 3.82 29.55
N ASN A 274 0.32 3.87 29.64
CA ASN A 274 -0.49 2.74 30.10
C ASN A 274 -0.86 1.76 28.97
N THR A 275 -1.00 2.22 27.72
CA THR A 275 -1.31 1.39 26.55
C THR A 275 -0.14 1.29 25.58
N TRP A 276 0.38 2.42 25.09
CA TRP A 276 1.45 2.42 24.07
C TRP A 276 2.78 1.87 24.62
N GLY A 277 3.14 2.24 25.85
CA GLY A 277 4.36 1.87 26.56
C GLY A 277 4.50 0.38 26.82
N LYS A 278 3.37 -0.33 26.95
CA LYS A 278 3.31 -1.78 27.20
C LYS A 278 3.35 -2.62 25.92
N LEU A 279 3.05 -2.02 24.77
CA LEU A 279 3.13 -2.70 23.48
C LEU A 279 4.58 -2.87 23.04
N THR A 280 4.90 -4.03 22.46
CA THR A 280 6.18 -4.25 21.81
C THR A 280 6.36 -3.29 20.63
N THR A 281 7.60 -2.96 20.27
CA THR A 281 7.89 -2.04 19.16
C THR A 281 7.27 -2.52 17.83
N LYS A 282 7.27 -3.84 17.59
CA LYS A 282 6.64 -4.45 16.41
C LYS A 282 5.14 -4.18 16.37
N THR A 283 4.44 -4.42 17.49
CA THR A 283 3.00 -4.17 17.60
C THR A 283 2.66 -2.69 17.46
N ARG A 284 3.50 -1.77 17.95
CA ARG A 284 3.30 -0.32 17.76
C ARG A 284 3.39 0.08 16.29
N VAL A 285 4.36 -0.46 15.56
CA VAL A 285 4.50 -0.22 14.11
C VAL A 285 3.29 -0.74 13.36
N LEU A 286 2.84 -1.96 13.69
CA LEU A 286 1.66 -2.56 13.08
C LEU A 286 0.40 -1.73 13.34
N VAL A 287 0.11 -1.40 14.61
CA VAL A 287 -1.06 -0.60 14.99
C VAL A 287 -1.03 0.77 14.34
N SER A 288 0.12 1.45 14.34
CA SER A 288 0.28 2.75 13.68
C SER A 288 -0.01 2.67 12.19
N ARG A 289 0.62 1.73 11.47
CA ARG A 289 0.41 1.54 10.03
C ARG A 289 -1.03 1.13 9.72
N SER A 290 -1.67 0.27 10.52
CA SER A 290 -3.08 -0.09 10.34
C SER A 290 -4.02 1.09 10.52
N ILE A 291 -3.81 1.93 11.53
CA ILE A 291 -4.63 3.14 11.75
C ILE A 291 -4.43 4.14 10.61
N ILE A 292 -3.18 4.41 10.23
CA ILE A 292 -2.85 5.33 9.13
C ILE A 292 -3.47 4.84 7.82
N LEU A 293 -3.38 3.54 7.55
CA LEU A 293 -3.97 2.96 6.35
C LEU A 293 -5.50 3.02 6.39
N ALA A 294 -6.14 2.65 7.50
CA ALA A 294 -7.60 2.70 7.63
C ALA A 294 -8.14 4.13 7.48
N LEU A 295 -7.48 5.12 8.09
CA LEU A 295 -7.83 6.53 7.92
C LEU A 295 -7.57 7.01 6.48
N GLY A 296 -6.44 6.62 5.90
CA GLY A 296 -6.11 6.92 4.50
C GLY A 296 -7.17 6.37 3.54
N VAL A 297 -7.57 5.11 3.72
CA VAL A 297 -8.65 4.45 2.95
C VAL A 297 -9.96 5.21 3.10
N LEU A 298 -10.37 5.53 4.33
CA LEU A 298 -11.64 6.23 4.59
C LEU A 298 -11.65 7.63 3.98
N LEU A 299 -10.65 8.46 4.32
CA LEU A 299 -10.59 9.84 3.87
C LEU A 299 -10.41 9.93 2.35
N ASN A 300 -9.56 9.08 1.78
CA ASN A 300 -9.38 9.03 0.33
C ASN A 300 -10.67 8.64 -0.38
N THR A 301 -11.42 7.68 0.16
CA THR A 301 -12.73 7.30 -0.38
C THR A 301 -13.70 8.46 -0.31
N ILE A 302 -13.78 9.18 0.82
CA ILE A 302 -14.66 10.35 0.96
C ILE A 302 -14.30 11.42 -0.08
N VAL A 303 -13.03 11.81 -0.14
CA VAL A 303 -12.56 12.88 -1.03
C VAL A 303 -12.75 12.50 -2.50
N GLN A 304 -12.39 11.28 -2.90
CA GLN A 304 -12.49 10.88 -4.30
C GLN A 304 -13.92 10.57 -4.72
N VAL A 305 -14.70 9.86 -3.92
CA VAL A 305 -16.06 9.48 -4.30
C VAL A 305 -16.98 10.70 -4.28
N ALA A 306 -16.96 11.50 -3.20
CA ALA A 306 -17.80 12.70 -3.11
C ALA A 306 -17.30 13.84 -4.01
N GLY A 307 -16.01 13.88 -4.34
CA GLY A 307 -15.42 14.91 -5.20
C GLY A 307 -15.45 14.58 -6.70
N THR A 308 -15.56 13.31 -7.10
CA THR A 308 -15.45 12.91 -8.52
C THR A 308 -16.76 12.43 -9.12
N ILE A 309 -17.63 11.80 -8.32
CA ILE A 309 -18.88 11.22 -8.82
C ILE A 309 -20.04 12.19 -8.52
N SER A 310 -20.80 12.55 -9.56
CA SER A 310 -22.03 13.33 -9.39
C SER A 310 -23.03 12.58 -8.51
N ASP A 311 -23.79 13.31 -7.71
CA ASP A 311 -24.97 12.81 -7.00
C ASP A 311 -24.68 11.72 -5.94
N VAL A 312 -23.44 11.69 -5.41
CA VAL A 312 -23.07 10.88 -4.25
C VAL A 312 -23.01 11.74 -2.99
N SER A 313 -23.75 11.34 -1.96
CA SER A 313 -23.68 12.00 -0.65
C SER A 313 -22.40 11.65 0.10
N ILE A 314 -21.90 12.60 0.92
CA ILE A 314 -20.72 12.40 1.78
C ILE A 314 -20.95 11.21 2.75
N GLU A 315 -22.17 11.04 3.25
CA GLU A 315 -22.53 9.89 4.09
C GLU A 315 -22.38 8.57 3.33
N GLY A 316 -22.80 8.50 2.06
CA GLY A 316 -22.60 7.33 1.21
C GLY A 316 -21.13 6.99 0.98
N ALA A 317 -20.33 7.98 0.63
CA ALA A 317 -18.89 7.83 0.43
C ALA A 317 -18.18 7.38 1.72
N ALA A 318 -18.54 7.97 2.86
CA ALA A 318 -18.01 7.60 4.17
C ALA A 318 -18.41 6.17 4.56
N THR A 319 -19.67 5.80 4.31
CA THR A 319 -20.20 4.47 4.58
C THR A 319 -19.49 3.40 3.76
N TRP A 320 -19.27 3.67 2.47
CA TRP A 320 -18.50 2.80 1.59
C TRP A 320 -17.05 2.67 2.06
N GLY A 321 -16.36 3.79 2.31
CA GLY A 321 -14.97 3.80 2.80
C GLY A 321 -14.81 3.11 4.16
N ALA A 322 -15.82 3.18 5.03
CA ALA A 322 -15.79 2.57 6.35
C ALA A 322 -15.70 1.04 6.29
N VAL A 323 -16.33 0.40 5.32
CA VAL A 323 -16.26 -1.06 5.13
C VAL A 323 -14.81 -1.50 4.85
N TRP A 324 -14.12 -0.77 3.99
CA TRP A 324 -12.73 -1.03 3.63
C TRP A 324 -11.74 -0.69 4.74
N ALA A 325 -12.00 0.40 5.47
CA ALA A 325 -11.23 0.77 6.65
C ALA A 325 -11.38 -0.28 7.75
N PHE A 326 -12.60 -0.78 7.97
CA PHE A 326 -12.87 -1.86 8.92
C PHE A 326 -12.16 -3.16 8.54
N ALA A 327 -12.24 -3.58 7.27
CA ALA A 327 -11.49 -4.74 6.77
C ALA A 327 -9.98 -4.60 7.00
N THR A 328 -9.44 -3.40 6.77
CA THR A 328 -8.03 -3.07 7.01
C THR A 328 -7.64 -3.24 8.48
N LEU A 329 -8.49 -2.79 9.41
CA LEU A 329 -8.26 -2.93 10.85
C LEU A 329 -8.32 -4.39 11.29
N ILE A 330 -9.27 -5.19 10.76
CA ILE A 330 -9.33 -6.63 11.03
C ILE A 330 -8.07 -7.33 10.50
N ALA A 331 -7.61 -6.98 9.30
CA ALA A 331 -6.36 -7.53 8.76
C ALA A 331 -5.16 -7.21 9.66
N GLY A 332 -5.03 -5.95 10.09
CA GLY A 332 -4.01 -5.53 11.05
C GLY A 332 -4.08 -6.27 12.39
N ALA A 333 -5.28 -6.40 12.97
CA ALA A 333 -5.49 -7.14 14.22
C ALA A 333 -5.13 -8.62 14.08
N THR A 334 -5.47 -9.23 12.94
CA THR A 334 -5.17 -10.64 12.65
C THR A 334 -3.66 -10.86 12.52
N PHE A 335 -2.95 -9.96 11.84
CA PHE A 335 -1.49 -10.01 11.79
C PHE A 335 -0.86 -9.81 13.18
N GLY A 336 -1.42 -8.91 13.99
CA GLY A 336 -0.96 -8.70 15.36
C GLY A 336 -1.14 -9.93 16.23
N TRP A 337 -2.23 -10.67 16.04
CA TRP A 337 -2.45 -11.96 16.68
C TRP A 337 -1.40 -13.01 16.25
N ILE A 338 -1.08 -13.09 14.97
CA ILE A 338 -0.06 -14.02 14.44
C ILE A 338 1.33 -13.70 15.02
N GLU A 339 1.68 -12.42 15.10
CA GLU A 339 2.96 -11.94 15.64
C GLU A 339 3.07 -12.09 17.17
N ALA A 340 1.95 -12.21 17.88
CA ALA A 340 1.93 -12.37 19.33
C ALA A 340 2.25 -13.81 19.79
N VAL A 341 2.23 -14.78 18.88
CA VAL A 341 2.58 -16.17 19.18
C VAL A 341 4.10 -16.32 19.24
N ASP A 342 4.62 -16.77 20.39
CA ASP A 342 6.05 -17.03 20.58
C ASP A 342 6.57 -18.03 19.53
N GLY A 343 7.54 -17.59 18.71
CA GLY A 343 8.13 -18.39 17.63
C GLY A 343 7.99 -17.80 16.22
N VAL A 344 7.35 -16.64 16.08
CA VAL A 344 7.22 -15.88 14.82
C VAL A 344 8.08 -14.63 14.78
#